data_AF-A0A7Y8VR13-F1
#
_entry.id   AF-A0A7Y8VR13-F1
#
_cell.length_a   1.000
_cell.length_b   1.000
_cell.length_c   1.000
_cell.angle_alpha   90.00
_cell.angle_beta   90.00
_cell.angle_gamma   90.00
#
_symmetry.space_group_name_H-M   'P 1'
#
loop_
_entity.id
_entity.type
_entity.pdbx_description
1 polymer ?
#
loop_
_entity_poly.entity_id
_entity_poly.type
_entity_poly.pdbx_seq_one_letter_code
_entity_poly.pdbx_strand_id
1 'polypeptide(L)'
;MNNKNIKNIFPLTCPYCGNKEFFYQKVRYSGEWDFEVNNQGDCDVTCNNLDMYQDATYKLKSVYYFCEECHKKVAKIPIDKRY
;
A
#
# COMPACT_ATOMS: atom_id res chain seq x y z
N MET A 1 -30.41 0.33 8.79
CA MET A 1 -29.02 0.16 8.33
C MET A 1 -28.57 -1.26 8.65
N ASN A 2 -28.33 -2.10 7.65
CA ASN A 2 -28.03 -3.52 7.86
C ASN A 2 -26.64 -3.68 8.46
N ASN A 3 -26.61 -3.94 9.76
CA ASN A 3 -25.45 -4.29 10.57
C ASN A 3 -24.94 -5.68 10.13
N LYS A 4 -24.29 -5.76 8.97
CA LYS A 4 -23.62 -6.98 8.53
C LYS A 4 -22.38 -7.16 9.40
N ASN A 5 -22.53 -7.97 10.44
CA ASN A 5 -21.48 -8.53 11.29
C ASN A 5 -20.14 -8.61 10.55
N ILE A 6 -19.23 -7.69 10.87
CA ILE A 6 -17.84 -7.80 10.46
C ILE A 6 -17.25 -8.92 11.32
N LYS A 7 -17.36 -10.17 10.84
CA LYS A 7 -16.67 -11.30 11.46
C LYS A 7 -15.19 -10.96 11.47
N ASN A 8 -14.58 -10.99 12.66
CA ASN A 8 -13.15 -10.82 12.80
C ASN A 8 -12.48 -12.02 12.10
N ILE A 9 -11.85 -11.78 10.95
CA ILE A 9 -11.29 -12.84 10.06
C ILE A 9 -9.84 -13.18 10.43
N PHE A 10 -9.32 -12.62 11.53
CA PHE A 10 -7.96 -12.89 11.98
C PHE A 10 -7.86 -14.16 12.84
N PRO A 11 -6.76 -14.92 12.74
CA PRO A 11 -5.62 -14.72 11.83
C PRO A 11 -5.97 -15.02 10.36
N LEU A 12 -5.34 -14.31 9.42
CA LEU A 12 -5.55 -14.55 7.99
C LEU A 12 -4.99 -15.91 7.58
N THR A 13 -5.71 -16.62 6.71
CA THR A 13 -5.21 -17.82 6.02
C THR A 13 -5.67 -17.75 4.58
N CYS A 14 -4.75 -17.94 3.64
CA CYS A 14 -5.07 -17.97 2.23
C CYS A 14 -5.84 -19.26 1.90
N PRO A 15 -7.09 -19.20 1.42
CA PRO A 15 -7.87 -20.40 1.12
C PRO A 15 -7.40 -21.13 -0.15
N TYR A 16 -6.45 -20.56 -0.89
CA TYR A 16 -5.99 -21.10 -2.17
C TYR A 16 -4.67 -21.85 -2.07
N CYS A 17 -3.74 -21.38 -1.24
CA CYS A 17 -2.41 -22.00 -1.09
C CYS A 17 -2.03 -22.29 0.37
N GLY A 18 -2.90 -21.96 1.33
CA GLY A 18 -2.66 -22.23 2.75
C GLY A 18 -1.68 -21.29 3.45
N ASN A 19 -1.11 -20.29 2.77
CA ASN A 19 -0.24 -19.28 3.38
C ASN A 19 -0.91 -18.60 4.60
N LYS A 20 -0.14 -18.40 5.67
CA LYS A 20 -0.55 -17.79 6.95
C LYS A 20 0.36 -16.65 7.40
N GLU A 21 1.46 -16.40 6.68
CA GLU A 21 2.51 -15.48 7.13
C GLU A 21 2.24 -14.05 6.62
N PHE A 22 2.33 -13.86 5.31
CA PHE A 22 2.33 -12.52 4.73
C PHE A 22 1.19 -12.27 3.75
N PHE A 23 0.61 -11.07 3.86
CA PHE A 23 -0.48 -10.57 3.03
C PHE A 23 -0.26 -9.09 2.77
N TYR A 24 -0.74 -8.58 1.64
CA TYR A 24 -0.57 -7.17 1.27
C TYR A 24 -1.88 -6.49 0.88
N GLN A 25 -1.91 -5.16 1.02
CA GLN A 25 -2.95 -4.30 0.49
C GLN A 25 -2.46 -3.69 -0.83
N LYS A 26 -3.35 -3.50 -1.81
CA LYS A 26 -2.99 -2.80 -3.05
C LYS A 26 -3.28 -1.32 -2.87
N VAL A 27 -2.23 -0.50 -2.89
CA VAL A 27 -2.31 0.97 -2.85
C VAL A 27 -1.89 1.56 -4.19
N ARG A 28 -2.44 2.73 -4.51
CA ARG A 28 -1.95 3.61 -5.58
C ARG A 28 -1.26 4.80 -4.91
N TYR A 29 -0.16 5.22 -5.50
CA TYR A 29 0.49 6.48 -5.16
C TYR A 29 0.37 7.43 -6.37
N SER A 30 0.25 8.72 -6.10
CA SER A 30 0.28 9.79 -7.10
C SER A 30 0.78 11.07 -6.43
N GLY A 31 1.63 11.83 -7.10
CA GLY A 31 2.13 13.10 -6.61
C GLY A 31 2.98 13.77 -7.68
N GLU A 32 3.33 15.02 -7.42
CA GLU A 32 4.33 15.77 -8.17
C GLU A 32 5.48 16.06 -7.20
N TRP A 33 6.70 16.08 -7.71
CA TRP A 33 7.86 16.48 -6.94
C TRP A 33 8.82 17.26 -7.80
N ASP A 34 9.50 18.20 -7.17
CA ASP A 34 10.62 18.90 -7.77
C ASP A 34 11.89 18.08 -7.53
N PHE A 35 12.63 17.84 -8.61
CA PHE A 35 13.92 17.17 -8.55
C PHE A 35 15.01 18.19 -8.83
N GLU A 36 15.72 18.59 -7.78
CA GLU A 36 16.83 19.53 -7.87
C GLU A 36 18.03 18.89 -8.53
N VAL A 37 18.61 19.62 -9.48
CA VAL A 37 19.87 19.31 -10.15
C VAL A 37 20.73 20.56 -10.20
N ASN A 38 22.04 20.38 -10.28
CA ASN A 38 22.97 21.48 -10.50
C ASN A 38 22.84 22.06 -11.93
N ASN A 39 23.63 23.08 -12.26
CA ASN A 39 23.57 23.74 -13.56
C ASN A 39 24.18 22.92 -14.73
N GLN A 40 24.72 21.73 -14.46
CA GLN A 40 25.06 20.73 -15.49
C GLN A 40 23.96 19.68 -15.67
N GLY A 41 22.94 19.68 -14.80
CA GLY A 41 21.87 18.69 -14.80
C GLY A 41 22.16 17.46 -13.93
N ASP A 42 23.22 17.48 -13.13
CA ASP A 42 23.61 16.37 -12.25
C ASP A 42 23.07 16.55 -10.82
N CYS A 43 22.79 15.44 -10.14
CA CYS A 43 22.47 15.43 -8.70
C CYS A 43 23.74 15.09 -7.90
N ASP A 44 24.40 16.08 -7.32
CA ASP A 44 25.58 15.91 -6.48
C ASP A 44 25.27 16.12 -4.98
N VAL A 45 26.31 16.19 -4.15
CA VAL A 45 26.19 16.35 -2.69
C VAL A 45 25.53 17.66 -2.25
N THR A 46 25.36 18.61 -3.15
CA THR A 46 24.72 19.91 -2.88
C THR A 46 23.23 19.91 -3.18
N CYS A 47 22.70 18.92 -3.89
CA CYS A 47 21.28 18.85 -4.25
C CYS A 47 20.43 18.44 -3.04
N ASN A 48 19.31 19.13 -2.82
CA ASN A 48 18.40 18.87 -1.72
C ASN A 48 17.11 18.18 -2.21
N ASN A 49 17.18 16.87 -2.39
CA ASN A 49 16.04 16.03 -2.82
C ASN A 49 15.46 15.15 -1.70
N LEU A 50 15.74 15.46 -0.42
CA LEU A 50 15.39 14.60 0.71
C LEU A 50 13.87 14.39 0.88
N ASP A 51 13.08 15.39 0.50
CA ASP A 51 11.63 15.41 0.68
C ASP A 51 10.85 15.15 -0.63
N MET A 52 11.48 14.58 -1.66
CA MET A 52 10.87 14.41 -3.00
C MET A 52 9.59 13.56 -3.03
N TYR A 53 9.24 12.85 -1.95
CA TYR A 53 8.00 12.06 -1.86
C TYR A 53 7.06 12.54 -0.76
N GLN A 54 7.35 13.68 -0.12
CA GLN A 54 6.62 14.13 1.07
C GLN A 54 5.15 14.45 0.78
N ASP A 55 4.84 14.92 -0.43
CA ASP A 55 3.48 15.23 -0.88
C ASP A 55 2.80 14.11 -1.68
N ALA A 56 3.37 12.89 -1.65
CA ALA A 56 2.76 11.75 -2.32
C ALA A 56 1.39 11.43 -1.70
N THR A 57 0.36 11.43 -2.53
CA THR A 57 -0.99 10.99 -2.16
C THR A 57 -1.10 9.48 -2.31
N TYR A 58 -1.49 8.80 -1.24
CA TYR A 58 -1.77 7.37 -1.24
C TYR A 58 -3.28 7.12 -1.22
N LYS A 59 -3.74 6.21 -2.09
CA LYS A 59 -5.15 5.79 -2.14
C LYS A 59 -5.24 4.28 -2.20
N LEU A 60 -6.04 3.69 -1.31
CA LEU A 60 -6.30 2.27 -1.32
C LEU A 60 -7.01 1.85 -2.63
N LYS A 61 -6.35 1.04 -3.45
CA LYS A 61 -6.87 0.55 -4.73
C LYS A 61 -7.92 -0.54 -4.53
N SER A 62 -7.84 -1.28 -3.43
CA SER A 62 -8.73 -2.40 -3.15
C SER A 62 -8.96 -2.57 -1.65
N VAL A 63 -10.21 -2.75 -1.26
CA VAL A 63 -10.61 -3.03 0.13
C VAL A 63 -10.36 -4.48 0.56
N TYR A 64 -9.40 -5.17 -0.06
CA TYR A 64 -9.10 -6.58 0.22
C TYR A 64 -7.60 -6.80 0.46
N TYR A 65 -7.31 -7.76 1.34
CA TYR A 65 -5.99 -8.37 1.44
C TYR A 65 -5.76 -9.32 0.27
N PHE A 66 -4.51 -9.40 -0.17
CA PHE A 66 -4.02 -10.35 -1.17
C PHE A 66 -2.94 -11.21 -0.54
N CYS A 67 -2.91 -12.49 -0.90
CA CYS A 67 -1.86 -13.42 -0.48
C CYS A 67 -0.53 -13.03 -1.11
N GLU A 68 0.57 -13.01 -0.37
CA GLU A 68 1.90 -12.80 -0.95
C GLU A 68 2.28 -13.94 -1.91
N GLU A 69 2.10 -15.19 -1.50
CA GLU A 69 2.51 -16.37 -2.29
C GLU A 69 1.78 -16.54 -3.63
N CYS A 70 0.46 -16.34 -3.65
CA CYS A 70 -0.36 -16.66 -4.84
C CYS A 70 -1.09 -15.45 -5.42
N HIS A 71 -0.94 -14.28 -4.81
CA HIS A 71 -1.50 -12.99 -5.25
C HIS A 71 -3.03 -12.95 -5.43
N LYS A 72 -3.75 -14.00 -4.98
CA LYS A 72 -5.21 -14.07 -4.99
C LYS A 72 -5.78 -13.22 -3.85
N LYS A 73 -6.99 -12.70 -4.08
CA LYS A 73 -7.78 -11.94 -3.11
C LYS A 73 -8.23 -12.86 -1.96
N VAL A 74 -7.97 -12.49 -0.70
CA VAL A 74 -8.20 -13.37 0.47
C VAL A 74 -9.43 -12.94 1.26
N ALA A 75 -9.42 -11.72 1.80
CA ALA A 75 -10.47 -11.23 2.70
C ALA A 75 -10.61 -9.72 2.61
N LYS A 76 -11.77 -9.19 3.03
CA LYS A 76 -12.01 -7.74 3.07
C LYS A 76 -11.26 -7.11 4.25
N ILE A 77 -10.66 -5.95 4.03
CA ILE A 77 -9.93 -5.20 5.05
C ILE A 77 -10.95 -4.50 5.98
N PRO A 78 -10.85 -4.70 7.32
CA PRO A 78 -11.61 -3.93 8.31
C PRO A 78 -11.41 -2.42 8.13
N ILE A 79 -12.42 -1.60 8.43
CA ILE A 79 -12.37 -0.16 8.14
C ILE A 79 -11.18 0.50 8.87
N ASP A 80 -10.94 0.11 10.11
CA ASP A 80 -9.86 0.56 10.99
C ASP A 80 -8.45 0.09 10.57
N LYS A 81 -8.35 -0.80 9.57
CA LYS A 81 -7.08 -1.35 9.07
C LYS A 81 -6.78 -1.00 7.61
N ARG A 82 -7.54 -0.08 7.03
CA ARG A 82 -7.30 0.44 5.67
C ARG A 82 -6.31 1.59 5.77
N TYR A 83 -5.13 1.38 5.21
CA TYR A 83 -4.09 2.39 5.09
C TYR A 83 -4.12 3.00 3.68
#